data_AF-A0ABD4E5H3-F1
#
_entry.id   AF-A0ABD4E5H3-F1
#
_cell.length_a   1.000
_cell.length_b   1.000
_cell.length_c   1.000
_cell.angle_alpha   90.00
_cell.angle_beta   90.00
_cell.angle_gamma   90.00
#
_symmetry.space_group_name_H-M   'P 1'
#
loop_
_entity.id
_entity.type
_entity.pdbx_description
1 polymer ?
#
loop_
_entity_poly.entity_id
_entity_poly.type
_entity_poly.pdbx_seq_one_letter_code
_entity_poly.pdbx_strand_id
1 'polypeptide(L)'
;MPDGDEMTEQHIDLGKISGKLGGKRGVWVNQRYEIGGEPATRECFIKKTDGRFNVGFDDYLDKYEDAVDLYFVYFRAEFSELSRAVEFVVREGFASIDDLTR
;
A
#
# COMPACT_ATOMS: atom_id res chain seq x y z
N MET A 1 35.80 -4.59 16.60
CA MET A 1 35.14 -4.27 15.32
C MET A 1 33.78 -4.96 15.35
N PRO A 2 32.67 -4.25 15.58
CA PRO A 2 31.37 -4.80 15.26
C PRO A 2 30.65 -3.81 14.33
N ASP A 3 30.70 -4.07 13.03
CA ASP A 3 29.74 -3.50 12.09
C ASP A 3 29.22 -4.67 11.27
N GLY A 4 28.43 -5.49 11.97
CA GLY A 4 27.46 -6.34 11.30
C GLY A 4 26.30 -5.44 10.96
N ASP A 5 26.21 -5.03 9.70
CA ASP A 5 24.98 -4.57 9.07
C ASP A 5 23.92 -5.66 9.24
N GLU A 6 23.27 -5.68 10.40
CA GLU A 6 21.95 -6.23 10.59
C GLU A 6 20.98 -5.29 9.86
N MET A 7 21.06 -5.31 8.52
CA MET A 7 19.91 -4.97 7.71
C MET A 7 18.84 -5.95 8.15
N THR A 8 17.94 -5.46 8.99
CA THR A 8 16.74 -6.18 9.41
C THR A 8 16.00 -6.53 8.12
N GLU A 9 16.25 -7.74 7.62
CA GLU A 9 15.39 -8.40 6.64
C GLU A 9 14.05 -8.53 7.37
N GLN A 10 13.23 -7.48 7.27
CA GLN A 10 11.85 -7.52 7.71
C GLN A 10 11.22 -8.63 6.89
N HIS A 11 11.13 -9.80 7.49
CA HIS A 11 10.65 -11.00 6.82
C HIS A 11 9.19 -10.72 6.44
N ILE A 12 8.97 -10.43 5.16
CA ILE A 12 7.65 -10.14 4.64
C ILE A 12 6.83 -11.42 4.76
N ASP A 13 5.91 -11.47 5.72
CA ASP A 13 4.99 -12.60 5.87
C ASP A 13 3.93 -12.56 4.77
N LEU A 14 4.35 -12.96 3.57
CA LEU A 14 3.51 -13.06 2.38
C LEU A 14 2.34 -14.02 2.61
N GLY A 15 2.47 -14.97 3.56
CA GLY A 15 1.42 -15.89 3.96
C GLY A 15 0.22 -15.17 4.60
N LYS A 16 0.47 -14.26 5.55
CA LYS A 16 -0.57 -13.42 6.17
C LYS A 16 -1.24 -12.51 5.15
N ILE A 17 -0.46 -11.85 4.29
CA ILE A 17 -0.97 -10.96 3.24
C ILE A 17 -1.84 -11.77 2.26
N SER A 18 -1.32 -12.91 1.78
CA SER A 18 -2.05 -13.82 0.88
C SER A 18 -3.34 -14.35 1.51
N GLY A 19 -3.33 -14.69 2.81
CA GLY A 19 -4.52 -15.09 3.56
C GLY A 19 -5.61 -14.02 3.57
N LYS A 20 -5.23 -12.74 3.73
CA LYS A 20 -6.16 -11.59 3.64
C LYS A 20 -6.71 -11.40 2.24
N LEU A 21 -5.88 -11.63 1.22
CA LEU A 21 -6.31 -11.57 -0.18
C LEU A 21 -7.29 -12.69 -0.55
N GLY A 22 -7.15 -13.88 0.03
CA GLY A 22 -8.04 -15.04 -0.20
C GLY A 22 -9.47 -14.88 0.35
N GLY A 23 -9.67 -13.95 1.31
CA GLY A 23 -10.94 -13.75 2.02
C GLY A 23 -12.01 -12.89 1.33
N LYS A 24 -11.74 -12.37 0.10
CA LYS A 24 -12.61 -11.54 -0.78
C LYS A 24 -12.38 -10.02 -0.86
N ARG A 25 -11.39 -9.38 -0.21
CA ARG A 25 -11.39 -7.88 -0.19
C ARG A 25 -10.10 -7.11 -0.48
N GLY A 26 -8.97 -7.77 -0.76
CA GLY A 26 -7.72 -7.01 -0.90
C GLY A 26 -7.21 -6.53 0.47
N VAL A 27 -6.00 -5.99 0.48
CA VAL A 27 -5.41 -5.29 1.64
C VAL A 27 -5.53 -3.79 1.37
N TRP A 28 -6.01 -3.03 2.37
CA TRP A 28 -6.27 -1.59 2.29
C TRP A 28 -5.64 -0.91 3.50
N VAL A 29 -4.83 0.10 3.23
CA VAL A 29 -4.17 0.94 4.22
C VAL A 29 -4.65 2.36 3.98
N ASN A 30 -5.28 2.95 4.99
CA ASN A 30 -5.80 4.31 4.92
C ASN A 30 -5.15 5.14 6.02
N GLN A 31 -4.61 6.28 5.65
CA GLN A 31 -4.01 7.24 6.56
C GLN A 31 -4.61 8.62 6.35
N ARG A 32 -5.22 9.16 7.40
CA ARG A 32 -5.69 10.54 7.42
C ARG A 32 -4.61 11.46 7.96
N TYR A 33 -4.48 12.63 7.38
CA TYR A 33 -3.57 13.68 7.81
C TYR A 33 -4.16 15.07 7.51
N GLU A 34 -3.46 16.12 7.89
CA GLU A 34 -3.86 17.50 7.63
C GLU A 34 -2.76 18.20 6.83
N ILE A 35 -3.15 18.94 5.79
CA ILE A 35 -2.23 19.76 4.99
C ILE A 35 -2.84 21.15 4.78
N GLY A 36 -2.13 22.18 5.26
CA GLY A 36 -2.62 23.56 5.16
C GLY A 36 -3.94 23.82 5.89
N GLY A 37 -4.24 23.06 6.95
CA GLY A 37 -5.51 23.15 7.69
C GLY A 37 -6.68 22.40 7.07
N GLU A 38 -6.47 21.70 5.96
CA GLU A 38 -7.50 20.90 5.30
C GLU A 38 -7.25 19.40 5.56
N PRO A 39 -8.31 18.61 5.85
CA PRO A 39 -8.19 17.17 6.00
C PRO A 39 -7.86 16.50 4.66
N ALA A 40 -6.93 15.56 4.70
CA ALA A 40 -6.47 14.79 3.56
C ALA A 40 -6.40 13.31 3.91
N THR A 41 -6.58 12.48 2.89
CA THR A 41 -6.51 11.03 2.98
C THR A 41 -5.51 10.50 1.97
N ARG A 42 -4.66 9.60 2.46
CA ARG A 42 -3.79 8.75 1.67
C ARG A 42 -4.27 7.30 1.78
N GLU A 43 -4.47 6.66 0.65
CA GLU A 43 -4.94 5.30 0.55
C GLU A 43 -3.96 4.47 -0.27
N CYS A 44 -3.56 3.32 0.25
CA CYS A 44 -2.80 2.31 -0.47
C CYS A 44 -3.56 0.98 -0.44
N PHE A 45 -3.67 0.29 -1.56
CA PHE A 45 -4.29 -1.03 -1.60
C PHE A 45 -3.57 -2.04 -2.49
N ILE A 46 -3.71 -3.32 -2.13
CA ILE A 46 -3.35 -4.48 -2.96
C ILE A 46 -4.60 -5.35 -3.10
N LYS A 47 -5.12 -5.51 -4.32
CA LYS A 47 -6.28 -6.37 -4.62
C LYS A 47 -5.87 -7.49 -5.56
N LYS A 48 -6.38 -8.70 -5.32
CA LYS A 48 -6.24 -9.81 -6.26
C LYS A 48 -7.44 -9.86 -7.20
N THR A 49 -7.22 -9.78 -8.51
CA THR A 49 -8.26 -9.80 -9.56
C THR A 49 -7.74 -10.61 -10.74
N ASP A 50 -8.53 -11.58 -11.22
CA ASP A 50 -8.18 -12.42 -12.38
C ASP A 50 -6.76 -13.04 -12.35
N GLY A 51 -6.31 -13.44 -11.15
CA GLY A 51 -4.99 -14.03 -10.94
C GLY A 51 -3.83 -13.04 -10.87
N ARG A 52 -4.09 -11.73 -11.01
CA ARG A 52 -3.12 -10.64 -10.88
C ARG A 52 -3.32 -9.85 -9.59
N PHE A 53 -2.33 -9.05 -9.21
CA PHE A 53 -2.31 -8.19 -8.04
C PHE A 53 -2.30 -6.73 -8.49
N ASN A 54 -3.40 -6.03 -8.27
CA ASN A 54 -3.56 -4.62 -8.55
C ASN A 54 -3.16 -3.81 -7.32
N VAL A 55 -2.21 -2.91 -7.50
CA VAL A 55 -1.77 -1.93 -6.50
C VAL A 55 -2.35 -0.58 -6.86
N GLY A 56 -2.91 0.11 -5.88
CA GLY A 56 -3.32 1.50 -6.02
C GLY A 56 -2.77 2.35 -4.88
N PHE A 57 -2.44 3.59 -5.22
CA PHE A 57 -2.09 4.61 -4.26
C PHE A 57 -2.77 5.92 -4.63
N ASP A 58 -3.56 6.46 -3.72
CA ASP A 58 -4.31 7.70 -3.87
C ASP A 58 -3.94 8.65 -2.73
N ASP A 59 -3.77 9.93 -3.04
CA ASP A 59 -3.54 10.99 -2.04
C ASP A 59 -4.37 12.22 -2.44
N TYR A 60 -5.32 12.61 -1.59
CA TYR A 60 -6.33 13.61 -1.92
C TYR A 60 -6.81 14.36 -0.67
N LEU A 61 -7.34 15.59 -0.88
CA LEU A 61 -8.12 16.26 0.17
C LEU A 61 -9.47 15.58 0.31
N ASP A 62 -9.98 15.40 1.53
CA ASP A 62 -11.25 14.69 1.78
C ASP A 62 -12.43 15.34 1.03
N LYS A 63 -12.41 16.67 0.83
CA LYS A 63 -13.42 17.39 0.04
C LYS A 63 -13.44 17.04 -1.46
N TYR A 64 -12.39 16.39 -1.94
CA TYR A 64 -12.24 15.93 -3.32
C TYR A 64 -12.32 14.40 -3.40
N GLU A 65 -12.78 13.70 -2.36
CA GLU A 65 -13.12 12.28 -2.46
C GLU A 65 -13.96 12.03 -3.73
N ASP A 66 -13.56 11.05 -4.54
CA ASP A 66 -14.10 10.71 -5.87
C ASP A 66 -13.77 11.66 -7.05
N ALA A 67 -13.12 12.80 -6.82
CA ALA A 67 -12.65 13.72 -7.86
C ALA A 67 -11.19 13.45 -8.23
N VAL A 68 -10.94 12.33 -8.93
CA VAL A 68 -9.59 11.82 -9.25
C VAL A 68 -8.70 12.85 -9.97
N ASP A 69 -9.28 13.74 -10.77
CA ASP A 69 -8.55 14.82 -11.45
C ASP A 69 -7.95 15.86 -10.50
N LEU A 70 -8.42 15.89 -9.24
CA LEU A 70 -7.97 16.80 -8.20
C LEU A 70 -7.07 16.14 -7.16
N TYR A 71 -6.73 14.87 -7.35
CA TYR A 71 -5.86 14.14 -6.41
C TYR A 71 -4.43 14.68 -6.52
N PHE A 72 -3.74 14.75 -5.38
CA PHE A 72 -2.29 15.00 -5.36
C PHE A 72 -1.54 13.86 -6.01
N VAL A 73 -1.99 12.63 -5.76
CA VAL A 73 -1.46 11.42 -6.37
C VAL A 73 -2.60 10.50 -6.75
N TYR A 74 -2.58 10.01 -7.98
CA TYR A 74 -3.39 8.90 -8.45
C TYR A 74 -2.47 7.91 -9.17
N PHE A 75 -2.22 6.77 -8.55
CA PHE A 75 -1.29 5.77 -9.07
C PHE A 75 -1.94 4.38 -9.12
N ARG A 76 -1.70 3.66 -10.22
CA ARG A 76 -2.18 2.29 -10.43
C ARG A 76 -1.07 1.46 -11.06
N ALA A 77 -0.82 0.27 -10.50
CA ALA A 77 0.10 -0.71 -11.05
C ALA A 77 -0.47 -2.12 -10.94
N GLU A 78 0.02 -3.01 -11.79
CA GLU A 78 -0.42 -4.40 -11.83
C GLU A 78 0.80 -5.33 -11.82
N PHE A 79 0.70 -6.40 -11.03
CA PHE A 79 1.75 -7.40 -10.87
C PHE A 79 1.20 -8.81 -11.05
N SER A 80 2.01 -9.69 -11.64
CA SER A 80 1.71 -11.13 -11.71
C SER A 80 1.98 -11.86 -10.40
N GLU A 81 2.77 -11.27 -9.50
CA GLU A 81 3.25 -11.91 -8.27
C GLU A 81 2.98 -11.00 -7.06
N LEU A 82 2.49 -11.60 -5.96
CA LEU A 82 2.21 -10.87 -4.72
C LEU A 82 3.48 -10.27 -4.12
N SER A 83 4.58 -11.03 -4.14
CA SER A 83 5.88 -10.58 -3.63
C SER A 83 6.33 -9.27 -4.27
N ARG A 84 6.22 -9.16 -5.61
CA ARG A 84 6.55 -7.95 -6.35
C ARG A 84 5.63 -6.78 -6.03
N ALA A 85 4.32 -7.05 -5.86
CA ALA A 85 3.36 -6.01 -5.46
C ALA A 85 3.69 -5.44 -4.08
N VAL A 86 4.01 -6.31 -3.11
CA VAL A 86 4.36 -5.90 -1.74
C VAL A 86 5.72 -5.19 -1.72
N GLU A 87 6.74 -5.73 -2.39
CA GLU A 87 8.06 -5.08 -2.51
C GLU A 87 7.92 -3.68 -3.10
N PHE A 88 7.11 -3.54 -4.16
CA PHE A 88 6.87 -2.24 -4.79
C PHE A 88 6.23 -1.25 -3.80
N VAL A 89 5.16 -1.65 -3.11
CA VAL A 89 4.47 -0.78 -2.13
C VAL A 89 5.42 -0.31 -1.01
N VAL A 90 6.26 -1.21 -0.51
CA VAL A 90 7.22 -0.89 0.56
C VAL A 90 8.35 0.01 0.03
N ARG A 91 8.90 -0.30 -1.15
CA ARG A 91 9.99 0.46 -1.76
C ARG A 91 9.59 1.89 -2.10
N GLU A 92 8.39 2.10 -2.62
CA GLU A 92 7.87 3.43 -2.94
C GLU A 92 7.38 4.20 -1.69
N GLY A 93 7.37 3.56 -0.51
CA GLY A 93 6.94 4.18 0.74
C GLY A 93 5.43 4.42 0.82
N PHE A 94 4.65 3.65 0.06
CA PHE A 94 3.18 3.78 0.03
C PHE A 94 2.53 3.19 1.28
N ALA A 95 3.08 2.10 1.82
CA ALA A 95 2.70 1.51 3.09
C ALA A 95 3.87 0.71 3.68
N SER A 96 3.89 0.55 5.00
CA SER A 96 4.88 -0.30 5.68
C SER A 96 4.45 -1.77 5.65
N ILE A 97 5.37 -2.69 5.93
CA ILE A 97 5.06 -4.12 6.06
C ILE A 97 4.05 -4.36 7.20
N ASP A 98 4.16 -3.62 8.30
CA ASP A 98 3.22 -3.69 9.43
C ASP A 98 1.79 -3.31 9.00
N ASP A 99 1.66 -2.21 8.25
CA ASP A 99 0.37 -1.73 7.73
C ASP A 99 -0.32 -2.77 6.84
N LEU A 100 0.46 -3.51 6.03
CA LEU A 100 -0.06 -4.56 5.13
C LEU A 100 -0.41 -5.86 5.85
N THR A 101 0.16 -6.11 7.04
CA THR A 101 0.01 -7.35 7.80
C THR A 101 -0.91 -7.23 9.01
N ARG A 102 -1.33 -6.02 9.39
CA ARG A 102 -2.26 -5.71 10.49
C ARG A 102 -3.69 -6.17 10.27
#